data_AF-A0A9D2HGS9-F1
#
_entry.id   AF-A0A9D2HGS9-F1
#
_cell.length_a   1.000
_cell.length_b   1.000
_cell.length_c   1.000
_cell.angle_alpha   90.00
_cell.angle_beta   90.00
_cell.angle_gamma   90.00
#
_symmetry.space_group_name_H-M   'P 1'
#
loop_
_entity.id
_entity.type
_entity.pdbx_description
1 polymer ?
#
loop_
_entity_poly.entity_id
_entity_poly.type
_entity_poly.pdbx_seq_one_letter_code
_entity_poly.pdbx_strand_id
1 'polypeptide(L)'
;MKKSGKLLAAAAIGAAAVLTVSCGSRKEEAELRMTAIQQLDGGDYEGAISTFDMALQEGNGRVGEMELDILKYRAEAEYKAGDCAAASHTWDILIEVDGEQPEYLYSRSISKAGEGKIDQALADYEAAAAMDIQMDRDVFGREDALLAVGKALEEAGQTDRASQLYEKALEEGVGGGSAQVLNALAVSLMESGNYEEALSFLEKGIATGDEAVMADLLFNQAAAYEYMSQYEKALELFQAYEAAYGPDEAAQKEIIFLSTR
;
A
#
# COMPACT_ATOMS: atom_id res chain seq x y z
N MET A 1 35.50 27.44 -82.66
CA MET A 1 35.80 26.04 -82.25
C MET A 1 35.23 25.87 -80.84
N LYS A 2 33.95 25.55 -80.60
CA LYS A 2 33.24 24.26 -80.70
C LYS A 2 33.98 23.05 -80.11
N LYS A 3 33.63 22.70 -78.86
CA LYS A 3 33.11 21.39 -78.35
C LYS A 3 32.60 21.68 -76.94
N SER A 4 31.29 21.71 -76.60
CA SER A 4 30.21 20.73 -76.72
C SER A 4 30.51 19.40 -76.02
N GLY A 5 29.89 19.21 -74.85
CA GLY A 5 29.65 17.93 -74.20
C GLY A 5 28.74 18.12 -72.99
N LYS A 6 27.42 18.03 -73.20
CA LYS A 6 26.39 17.94 -72.15
C LYS A 6 26.16 16.47 -71.79
N LEU A 7 25.64 16.27 -70.57
CA LEU A 7 24.57 15.35 -70.14
C LEU A 7 24.94 14.39 -68.99
N LEU A 8 24.24 14.64 -67.88
CA LEU A 8 23.49 13.71 -67.03
C LEU A 8 24.23 12.57 -66.31
N ALA A 9 24.27 12.67 -64.99
CA ALA A 9 23.74 11.60 -64.14
C ALA A 9 23.21 12.22 -62.83
N ALA A 10 21.89 12.15 -62.66
CA ALA A 10 21.24 12.31 -61.37
C ALA A 10 21.68 11.16 -60.46
N ALA A 11 22.02 11.47 -59.20
CA ALA A 11 22.16 10.46 -58.16
C ALA A 11 21.49 10.99 -56.89
N ALA A 12 20.26 10.50 -56.72
CA ALA A 12 19.47 10.31 -55.52
C ALA A 12 19.83 11.09 -54.25
N ILE A 13 18.85 11.88 -53.82
CA ILE A 13 18.57 12.16 -52.41
C ILE A 13 18.50 10.82 -51.68
N GLY A 14 19.50 10.55 -50.84
CA GLY A 14 19.55 9.40 -49.94
C GLY A 14 19.47 9.85 -48.48
N ALA A 15 18.44 10.63 -48.14
CA ALA A 15 18.05 10.81 -46.75
C ALA A 15 17.24 9.58 -46.33
N ALA A 16 17.92 8.56 -45.85
CA ALA A 16 17.29 7.39 -45.22
C ALA A 16 18.25 6.79 -44.18
N ALA A 17 18.48 7.54 -43.11
CA ALA A 17 19.11 7.03 -41.89
C ALA A 17 18.44 7.67 -40.67
N VAL A 18 17.10 7.62 -40.62
CA VAL A 18 16.35 7.85 -39.39
C VAL A 18 15.18 6.88 -39.46
N LEU A 19 15.22 5.82 -38.62
CA LEU A 19 14.07 5.12 -38.01
C LEU A 19 14.43 3.74 -37.39
N THR A 20 15.63 3.19 -37.61
CA THR A 20 15.96 1.83 -37.08
C THR A 20 16.31 1.81 -35.59
N VAL A 21 16.88 2.88 -35.03
CA VAL A 21 17.26 2.93 -33.60
C VAL A 21 16.03 2.89 -32.67
N SER A 22 14.93 3.54 -33.07
CA SER A 22 13.74 3.66 -32.20
C SER A 22 12.99 2.35 -31.96
N CYS A 23 13.09 1.40 -32.90
CA CYS A 23 12.42 0.10 -32.76
C CYS A 23 13.24 -0.88 -31.92
N GLY A 24 14.57 -0.76 -31.96
CA GLY A 24 15.48 -1.52 -31.10
C GLY A 24 15.34 -1.11 -29.63
N SER A 25 15.42 0.20 -29.34
CA SER A 25 15.34 0.72 -27.97
C SER A 25 14.03 0.35 -27.27
N ARG A 26 12.89 0.42 -27.98
CA ARG A 26 11.58 0.05 -27.41
C ARG A 26 11.47 -1.43 -27.06
N LYS A 27 12.16 -2.29 -27.81
CA LYS A 27 12.16 -3.72 -27.54
C LYS A 27 13.04 -4.05 -26.33
N GLU A 28 14.22 -3.43 -26.25
CA GLU A 28 15.16 -3.60 -25.14
C GLU A 28 14.57 -3.08 -23.83
N GLU A 29 13.94 -1.89 -23.85
CA GLU A 29 13.18 -1.34 -22.72
C GLU A 29 12.10 -2.31 -22.21
N ALA A 30 11.30 -2.88 -23.11
CA ALA A 30 10.25 -3.83 -22.75
C ALA A 30 10.80 -5.16 -22.18
N GLU A 31 11.95 -5.63 -22.67
CA GLU A 31 12.64 -6.81 -22.13
C GLU A 31 13.15 -6.54 -20.71
N LEU A 32 13.79 -5.39 -20.48
CA LEU A 32 14.25 -4.98 -19.16
C LEU A 32 13.09 -4.87 -18.15
N ARG A 33 12.00 -4.21 -18.54
CA ARG A 33 10.78 -4.15 -17.73
C ARG A 33 10.29 -5.54 -17.33
N MET A 34 10.24 -6.49 -18.27
CA MET A 34 9.79 -7.86 -17.98
C MET A 34 10.73 -8.58 -17.01
N THR A 35 12.05 -8.42 -17.19
CA THR A 35 13.05 -8.96 -16.26
C THR A 35 12.89 -8.37 -14.86
N ALA A 36 12.69 -7.06 -14.74
CA ALA A 36 12.50 -6.39 -13.47
C ALA A 36 11.23 -6.88 -12.73
N ILE A 37 10.12 -7.09 -13.46
CA ILE A 37 8.90 -7.68 -12.88
C ILE A 37 9.16 -9.10 -12.37
N GLN A 38 9.91 -9.92 -13.10
CA GLN A 38 10.28 -11.26 -12.62
C GLN A 38 11.15 -11.23 -11.36
N GLN A 39 12.04 -10.24 -11.24
CA GLN A 39 12.84 -10.03 -10.03
C GLN A 39 11.94 -9.60 -8.85
N LEU A 40 11.02 -8.66 -9.08
CA LEU A 40 10.03 -8.21 -8.09
C LEU A 40 9.18 -9.39 -7.58
N ASP A 41 8.63 -10.19 -8.49
CA ASP A 41 7.85 -11.39 -8.14
C ASP A 41 8.69 -12.45 -7.41
N GLY A 42 10.00 -12.50 -7.70
CA GLY A 42 10.97 -13.38 -7.06
C GLY A 42 11.50 -12.87 -5.70
N GLY A 43 11.12 -11.66 -5.28
CA GLY A 43 11.59 -11.04 -4.03
C GLY A 43 12.96 -10.35 -4.11
N ASP A 44 13.56 -10.26 -5.31
CA ASP A 44 14.79 -9.50 -5.56
C ASP A 44 14.46 -8.03 -5.82
N TYR A 45 14.01 -7.32 -4.78
CA TYR A 45 13.50 -5.95 -4.91
C TYR A 45 14.59 -4.96 -5.34
N GLU A 46 15.77 -5.02 -4.75
CA GLU A 46 16.91 -4.17 -5.12
C GLU A 46 17.37 -4.42 -6.57
N GLY A 47 17.41 -5.69 -6.99
CA GLY A 47 17.70 -6.05 -8.37
C GLY A 47 16.62 -5.55 -9.34
N ALA A 48 15.34 -5.66 -8.96
CA ALA A 48 14.22 -5.13 -9.74
C ALA A 48 14.32 -3.61 -9.94
N ILE A 49 14.59 -2.85 -8.87
CA ILE A 49 14.76 -1.39 -8.91
C ILE A 49 15.89 -1.03 -9.88
N SER A 50 17.05 -1.67 -9.76
CA SER A 50 18.17 -1.44 -10.68
C SER A 50 17.82 -1.73 -12.14
N THR A 51 17.05 -2.79 -12.41
CA THR A 51 16.64 -3.15 -13.78
C THR A 51 15.57 -2.20 -14.32
N PHE A 52 14.66 -1.70 -13.46
CA PHE A 52 13.71 -0.65 -13.85
C PHE A 52 14.41 0.66 -14.19
N ASP A 53 15.44 1.05 -13.43
CA ASP A 53 16.25 2.23 -13.75
C ASP A 53 16.92 2.11 -15.13
N MET A 54 17.43 0.92 -15.46
CA MET A 54 17.96 0.63 -16.80
C MET A 54 16.88 0.74 -17.88
N ALA A 55 15.67 0.22 -17.63
CA ALA A 55 14.56 0.32 -18.57
C ALA A 55 14.18 1.79 -18.84
N LEU A 56 14.07 2.61 -17.79
CA LEU A 56 13.77 4.05 -17.92
C LEU A 56 14.87 4.82 -18.69
N GLN A 57 16.15 4.42 -18.53
CA GLN A 57 17.25 5.00 -19.29
C GLN A 57 17.14 4.68 -20.79
N GLU A 58 16.77 3.45 -21.17
CA GLU A 58 16.52 3.06 -22.56
C GLU A 58 15.30 3.78 -23.18
N GLY A 59 14.32 4.13 -22.33
CA GLY A 59 13.20 5.01 -22.68
C GLY A 59 13.64 6.39 -23.19
N ASN A 60 14.87 6.82 -22.88
CA ASN A 60 15.52 8.04 -23.37
C ASN A 60 14.67 9.31 -23.14
N GLY A 61 14.13 9.45 -21.93
CA GLY A 61 13.35 10.61 -21.48
C GLY A 61 11.94 10.70 -22.09
N ARG A 62 11.44 9.62 -22.70
CA ARG A 62 10.04 9.53 -23.11
C ARG A 62 9.14 9.46 -21.88
N VAL A 63 7.93 9.98 -22.03
CA VAL A 63 6.84 9.84 -21.06
C VAL A 63 5.66 9.27 -21.82
N GLY A 64 5.29 8.04 -21.49
CA GLY A 64 4.20 7.30 -22.11
C GLY A 64 3.82 6.10 -21.27
N GLU A 65 2.86 5.31 -21.74
CA GLU A 65 2.27 4.20 -20.98
C GLU A 65 3.31 3.20 -20.43
N MET A 66 4.37 2.93 -21.20
CA MET A 66 5.45 2.03 -20.77
C MET A 66 6.23 2.60 -19.59
N GLU A 67 6.61 3.87 -19.67
CA GLU A 67 7.41 4.55 -18.65
C GLU A 67 6.60 4.79 -17.37
N LEU A 68 5.31 5.11 -17.50
CA LEU A 68 4.38 5.18 -16.36
C LEU A 68 4.27 3.82 -15.66
N ASP A 69 4.07 2.75 -16.43
CA ASP A 69 3.97 1.40 -15.88
C ASP A 69 5.28 0.95 -15.20
N ILE A 70 6.45 1.22 -15.79
CA ILE A 70 7.75 0.97 -15.16
C ILE A 70 7.87 1.72 -13.83
N LEU A 71 7.46 3.00 -13.77
CA LEU A 71 7.49 3.78 -12.54
C LEU A 71 6.58 3.20 -11.46
N LYS A 72 5.38 2.70 -11.82
CA LYS A 72 4.48 2.03 -10.85
C LYS A 72 5.14 0.81 -10.21
N TYR A 73 5.70 -0.08 -11.03
CA TYR A 73 6.38 -1.28 -10.51
C TYR A 73 7.67 -0.96 -9.76
N ARG A 74 8.39 0.07 -10.18
CA ARG A 74 9.58 0.56 -9.46
C ARG A 74 9.20 1.05 -8.06
N ALA A 75 8.13 1.84 -7.93
CA ALA A 75 7.64 2.32 -6.64
C ALA A 75 7.18 1.18 -5.73
N GLU A 76 6.53 0.15 -6.29
CA GLU A 76 6.19 -1.07 -5.54
C GLU A 76 7.44 -1.80 -5.05
N ALA A 77 8.46 -1.96 -5.90
CA ALA A 77 9.72 -2.60 -5.53
C ALA A 77 10.46 -1.81 -4.43
N GLU A 78 10.50 -0.48 -4.51
CA GLU A 78 11.05 0.40 -3.48
C GLU A 78 10.33 0.23 -2.14
N TYR A 79 8.99 0.21 -2.16
CA TYR A 79 8.20 -0.02 -0.96
C TYR A 79 8.48 -1.40 -0.35
N LYS A 80 8.52 -2.47 -1.17
CA LYS A 80 8.83 -3.83 -0.69
C LYS A 80 10.28 -4.01 -0.22
N ALA A 81 11.22 -3.20 -0.73
CA ALA A 81 12.58 -3.09 -0.19
C ALA A 81 12.63 -2.36 1.17
N GLY A 82 11.53 -1.72 1.58
CA GLY A 82 11.44 -0.91 2.80
C GLY A 82 11.85 0.55 2.61
N ASP A 83 12.24 0.96 1.39
CA ASP A 83 12.58 2.35 1.08
C ASP A 83 11.31 3.14 0.73
N CYS A 84 10.54 3.44 1.78
CA CYS A 84 9.29 4.19 1.67
C CYS A 84 9.52 5.60 1.12
N ALA A 85 10.68 6.20 1.37
CA ALA A 85 11.04 7.54 0.88
C ALA A 85 11.29 7.56 -0.63
N ALA A 86 11.97 6.54 -1.16
CA ALA A 86 12.14 6.38 -2.59
C ALA A 86 10.78 6.10 -3.27
N ALA A 87 9.98 5.20 -2.69
CA ALA A 87 8.65 4.89 -3.21
C ALA A 87 7.74 6.13 -3.30
N SER A 88 7.66 6.95 -2.24
CA SER A 88 6.83 8.16 -2.27
C SER A 88 7.32 9.18 -3.30
N HIS A 89 8.64 9.28 -3.50
CA HIS A 89 9.22 10.13 -4.54
C HIS A 89 8.84 9.64 -5.95
N THR A 90 8.85 8.33 -6.20
CA THR A 90 8.42 7.78 -7.49
C THR A 90 6.94 8.03 -7.76
N TRP A 91 6.09 7.95 -6.73
CA TRP A 91 4.69 8.34 -6.84
C TRP A 91 4.50 9.84 -7.10
N ASP A 92 5.34 10.71 -6.50
CA ASP A 92 5.34 12.14 -6.81
C ASP A 92 5.63 12.39 -8.30
N ILE A 93 6.61 11.69 -8.87
CA ILE A 93 6.94 11.78 -10.30
C ILE A 93 5.74 11.35 -11.14
N LEU A 94 5.11 10.21 -10.82
CA LEU A 94 3.92 9.72 -11.53
C LEU A 94 2.78 10.74 -11.52
N ILE A 95 2.51 11.34 -10.37
CA ILE A 95 1.46 12.36 -10.22
C ILE A 95 1.80 13.63 -11.01
N GLU A 96 3.08 14.04 -11.06
CA GLU A 96 3.50 15.21 -11.84
C GLU A 96 3.29 14.99 -13.35
N VAL A 97 3.56 13.79 -13.85
CA VAL A 97 3.53 13.51 -15.30
C VAL A 97 2.19 12.99 -15.83
N ASP A 98 1.41 12.28 -15.00
CA ASP A 98 0.17 11.59 -15.40
C ASP A 98 -1.06 12.10 -14.61
N GLY A 99 -0.86 13.10 -13.75
CA GLY A 99 -1.90 13.70 -12.92
C GLY A 99 -2.28 12.85 -11.71
N GLU A 100 -3.08 13.44 -10.83
CA GLU A 100 -3.60 12.76 -9.65
C GLU A 100 -4.61 11.66 -10.04
N GLN A 101 -4.38 10.47 -9.50
CA GLN A 101 -5.27 9.31 -9.62
C GLN A 101 -5.41 8.67 -8.25
N PRO A 102 -6.58 8.09 -7.90
CA PRO A 102 -6.77 7.49 -6.58
C PRO A 102 -5.74 6.40 -6.26
N GLU A 103 -5.40 5.55 -7.25
CA GLU A 103 -4.34 4.55 -7.12
C GLU A 103 -3.01 5.18 -6.68
N TYR A 104 -2.56 6.25 -7.33
CA TYR A 104 -1.28 6.90 -7.03
C TYR A 104 -1.29 7.55 -5.66
N LEU A 105 -2.40 8.17 -5.28
CA LEU A 105 -2.56 8.82 -4.00
C LEU A 105 -2.61 7.79 -2.86
N TYR A 106 -3.30 6.65 -3.02
CA TYR A 106 -3.26 5.58 -2.02
C TYR A 106 -1.87 4.97 -1.88
N SER A 107 -1.19 4.65 -2.98
CA SER A 107 0.16 4.10 -2.89
C SER A 107 1.16 5.09 -2.30
N ARG A 108 1.08 6.38 -2.65
CA ARG A 108 1.89 7.43 -2.02
C ARG A 108 1.55 7.62 -0.54
N SER A 109 0.27 7.53 -0.18
CA SER A 109 -0.18 7.56 1.22
C SER A 109 0.46 6.45 2.03
N ILE A 110 0.43 5.21 1.53
CA ILE A 110 1.08 4.05 2.17
C ILE A 110 2.57 4.31 2.36
N SER A 111 3.28 4.77 1.32
CA SER A 111 4.71 5.09 1.41
C SER A 111 4.99 6.21 2.43
N LYS A 112 4.23 7.31 2.40
CA LYS A 112 4.39 8.42 3.36
C LYS A 112 4.08 8.01 4.80
N ALA A 113 3.12 7.11 5.01
CA ALA A 113 2.82 6.56 6.33
C ALA A 113 4.02 5.77 6.87
N GLY A 114 4.63 4.91 6.04
CA GLY A 114 5.85 4.18 6.37
C GLY A 114 7.08 5.08 6.64
N GLU A 115 7.13 6.26 6.04
CA GLU A 115 8.15 7.28 6.35
C GLU A 115 7.89 8.06 7.65
N GLY A 116 6.71 7.90 8.26
CA GLY A 116 6.26 8.72 9.39
C GLY A 116 5.79 10.13 9.00
N LYS A 117 5.56 10.41 7.70
CA LYS A 117 4.96 11.66 7.20
C LYS A 117 3.44 11.62 7.34
N ILE A 118 2.96 11.38 8.56
CA ILE A 118 1.57 10.98 8.85
C ILE A 118 0.53 11.97 8.32
N ASP A 119 0.71 13.28 8.53
CA ASP A 119 -0.26 14.28 8.06
C ASP A 119 -0.33 14.35 6.53
N GLN A 120 0.79 14.09 5.84
CA GLN A 120 0.81 14.06 4.37
C GLN A 120 0.19 12.77 3.83
N ALA A 121 0.40 11.65 4.53
CA ALA A 121 -0.24 10.37 4.19
C ALA A 121 -1.76 10.48 4.34
N LEU A 122 -2.23 11.02 5.47
CA LEU A 122 -3.65 11.25 5.70
C LEU A 122 -4.27 12.16 4.62
N ALA A 123 -3.59 13.24 4.24
CA ALA A 123 -4.07 14.13 3.18
C ALA A 123 -4.19 13.41 1.83
N ASP A 124 -3.23 12.55 1.47
CA ASP A 124 -3.28 11.75 0.25
C ASP A 124 -4.43 10.72 0.29
N TYR A 125 -4.62 10.04 1.41
CA TYR A 125 -5.73 9.10 1.62
C TYR A 125 -7.10 9.79 1.46
N GLU A 126 -7.29 10.93 2.10
CA GLU A 126 -8.56 11.67 2.03
C GLU A 126 -8.85 12.21 0.62
N ALA A 127 -7.80 12.69 -0.08
CA ALA A 127 -7.93 13.12 -1.47
C ALA A 127 -8.34 11.96 -2.38
N ALA A 128 -7.68 10.80 -2.24
CA ALA A 128 -8.02 9.60 -3.00
C ALA A 128 -9.45 9.11 -2.72
N ALA A 129 -9.84 9.03 -1.45
CA ALA A 129 -11.18 8.61 -1.04
C ALA A 129 -12.28 9.53 -1.57
N ALA A 130 -12.04 10.85 -1.58
CA ALA A 130 -12.98 11.81 -2.15
C ALA A 130 -13.15 11.64 -3.67
N MET A 131 -12.08 11.32 -4.41
CA MET A 131 -12.14 11.04 -5.85
C MET A 131 -12.91 9.75 -6.13
N ASP A 132 -12.65 8.72 -5.34
CA ASP A 132 -13.27 7.41 -5.49
C ASP A 132 -14.78 7.40 -5.30
N ILE A 133 -15.26 8.08 -4.26
CA ILE A 133 -16.69 8.26 -3.99
C ILE A 133 -17.37 8.94 -5.19
N GLN A 134 -16.69 9.89 -5.84
CA GLN A 134 -17.22 10.55 -7.04
C GLN A 134 -17.23 9.64 -8.27
N MET A 135 -16.27 8.72 -8.37
CA MET A 135 -16.13 7.83 -9.52
C MET A 135 -17.01 6.58 -9.43
N ASP A 136 -17.58 6.27 -8.26
CA ASP A 136 -18.32 5.04 -7.95
C ASP A 136 -17.50 3.79 -8.34
N ARG A 137 -16.22 3.79 -7.96
CA ARG A 137 -15.28 2.70 -8.20
C ARG A 137 -14.78 2.13 -6.89
N ASP A 138 -14.67 0.81 -6.88
CA ASP A 138 -13.83 0.09 -5.93
C ASP A 138 -12.40 0.15 -6.46
N VAL A 139 -11.53 0.92 -5.78
CA VAL A 139 -10.14 1.11 -6.20
C VAL A 139 -9.24 0.34 -5.25
N PHE A 140 -8.35 -0.43 -5.86
CA PHE A 140 -7.33 -1.21 -5.19
C PHE A 140 -6.45 -0.33 -4.30
N GLY A 141 -6.12 -0.80 -3.10
CA GLY A 141 -5.23 -0.11 -2.16
C GLY A 141 -5.91 0.88 -1.21
N ARG A 142 -7.22 1.14 -1.32
CA ARG A 142 -7.93 2.03 -0.38
C ARG A 142 -7.86 1.52 1.07
N GLU A 143 -8.16 0.23 1.28
CA GLU A 143 -8.10 -0.38 2.62
C GLU A 143 -6.66 -0.45 3.15
N ASP A 144 -5.70 -0.81 2.29
CA ASP A 144 -4.28 -0.84 2.67
C ASP A 144 -3.78 0.54 3.10
N ALA A 145 -4.17 1.60 2.39
CA ALA A 145 -3.83 2.98 2.75
C ALA A 145 -4.51 3.43 4.06
N LEU A 146 -5.77 3.03 4.28
CA LEU A 146 -6.47 3.29 5.54
C LEU A 146 -5.72 2.66 6.72
N LEU A 147 -5.40 1.38 6.62
CA LEU A 147 -4.68 0.63 7.66
C LEU A 147 -3.26 1.17 7.86
N ALA A 148 -2.55 1.54 6.80
CA ALA A 148 -1.21 2.12 6.91
C ALA A 148 -1.21 3.47 7.63
N VAL A 149 -2.14 4.37 7.29
CA VAL A 149 -2.26 5.68 7.95
C VAL A 149 -2.72 5.53 9.39
N GLY A 150 -3.73 4.70 9.65
CA GLY A 150 -4.24 4.46 10.99
C GLY A 150 -3.17 3.84 11.91
N LYS A 151 -2.44 2.83 11.43
CA LYS A 151 -1.29 2.26 12.15
C LYS A 151 -0.21 3.30 12.45
N ALA A 152 0.12 4.17 11.48
CA ALA A 152 1.11 5.22 11.71
C ALA A 152 0.64 6.25 12.74
N LEU A 153 -0.67 6.52 12.83
CA LEU A 153 -1.27 7.34 13.89
C LEU A 153 -1.18 6.66 15.26
N GLU A 154 -1.50 5.36 15.35
CA GLU A 154 -1.38 4.55 16.58
C GLU A 154 0.07 4.53 17.09
N GLU A 155 1.04 4.23 16.23
CA GLU A 155 2.47 4.22 16.59
C GLU A 155 2.99 5.60 17.04
N ALA A 156 2.35 6.68 16.58
CA ALA A 156 2.63 8.05 17.02
C ALA A 156 1.86 8.45 18.30
N GLY A 157 1.07 7.55 18.89
CA GLY A 157 0.23 7.81 20.07
C GLY A 157 -0.98 8.70 19.78
N GLN A 158 -1.38 8.82 18.52
CA GLN A 158 -2.52 9.63 18.07
C GLN A 158 -3.77 8.77 17.88
N THR A 159 -4.07 7.95 18.88
CA THR A 159 -5.11 6.91 18.87
C THR A 159 -6.51 7.48 18.62
N ASP A 160 -6.82 8.66 19.15
CA ASP A 160 -8.07 9.36 18.87
C ASP A 160 -8.23 9.76 17.39
N ARG A 161 -7.12 10.09 16.70
CA ARG A 161 -7.16 10.38 15.26
C ARG A 161 -7.29 9.10 14.44
N ALA A 162 -6.65 8.01 14.89
CA ALA A 162 -6.76 6.70 14.24
C ALA A 162 -8.19 6.16 14.33
N SER A 163 -8.83 6.20 15.50
CA SER A 163 -10.22 5.76 15.66
C SER A 163 -11.18 6.58 14.79
N GLN A 164 -11.06 7.92 14.79
CA GLN A 164 -11.88 8.79 13.93
C GLN A 164 -11.71 8.49 12.44
N LEU A 165 -10.47 8.18 12.00
CA LEU A 165 -10.19 7.82 10.63
C LEU A 165 -10.89 6.50 10.24
N TYR A 166 -10.77 5.46 11.07
CA TYR A 166 -11.41 4.17 10.81
C TYR A 166 -12.94 4.25 10.89
N GLU A 167 -13.50 4.96 11.88
CA GLU A 167 -14.94 5.17 12.01
C GLU A 167 -15.52 5.88 10.78
N LYS A 168 -14.90 6.99 10.36
CA LYS A 168 -15.31 7.72 9.16
C LYS A 168 -15.28 6.81 7.93
N ALA A 169 -14.22 6.03 7.76
CA ALA A 169 -14.13 5.09 6.64
C ALA A 169 -15.27 4.06 6.67
N LEU A 170 -15.58 3.47 7.83
CA LEU A 170 -16.68 2.52 7.98
C LEU A 170 -18.05 3.17 7.70
N GLU A 171 -18.28 4.41 8.14
CA GLU A 171 -19.51 5.17 7.86
C GLU A 171 -19.70 5.48 6.38
N GLU A 172 -18.59 5.77 5.68
CA GLU A 172 -18.56 6.02 4.23
C GLU A 172 -18.64 4.72 3.40
N GLY A 173 -18.71 3.56 4.05
CA GLY A 173 -18.73 2.25 3.39
C GLY A 173 -17.38 1.83 2.80
N VAL A 174 -16.31 2.54 3.15
CA VAL A 174 -14.92 2.26 2.76
C VAL A 174 -14.37 1.10 3.60
N GLY A 175 -13.73 0.12 2.96
CA GLY A 175 -13.16 -1.05 3.65
C GLY A 175 -14.21 -2.05 4.13
N GLY A 176 -15.49 -1.90 3.73
CA GLY A 176 -16.54 -2.92 3.82
C GLY A 176 -16.89 -3.47 5.21
N GLY A 177 -16.35 -2.90 6.30
CA GLY A 177 -16.38 -3.57 7.59
C GLY A 177 -15.54 -4.85 7.62
N SER A 178 -14.38 -4.84 6.94
CA SER A 178 -13.43 -5.95 7.01
C SER A 178 -13.01 -6.20 8.46
N ALA A 179 -12.69 -7.46 8.75
CA ALA A 179 -12.25 -7.86 10.08
C ALA A 179 -10.99 -7.10 10.50
N GLN A 180 -10.08 -6.81 9.56
CA GLN A 180 -8.87 -6.03 9.79
C GLN A 180 -9.19 -4.61 10.27
N VAL A 181 -10.06 -3.88 9.56
CA VAL A 181 -10.41 -2.50 9.92
C VAL A 181 -11.16 -2.45 11.25
N LEU A 182 -12.07 -3.41 11.49
CA LEU A 182 -12.80 -3.53 12.75
C LEU A 182 -11.86 -3.80 13.94
N ASN A 183 -10.87 -4.68 13.74
CA ASN A 183 -9.86 -4.95 14.76
C ASN A 183 -8.98 -3.73 15.01
N ALA A 184 -8.50 -3.05 13.97
CA ALA A 184 -7.66 -1.85 14.10
C ALA A 184 -8.38 -0.72 14.84
N LEU A 185 -9.65 -0.46 14.49
CA LEU A 185 -10.49 0.48 15.23
C LEU A 185 -10.63 0.08 16.71
N ALA A 186 -10.90 -1.19 16.99
CA ALA A 186 -11.01 -1.65 18.37
C ALA A 186 -9.71 -1.47 19.16
N VAL A 187 -8.55 -1.76 18.56
CA VAL A 187 -7.24 -1.52 19.18
C VAL A 187 -7.05 -0.03 19.50
N SER A 188 -7.27 0.85 18.53
CA SER A 188 -7.23 2.31 18.73
C SER A 188 -8.14 2.76 19.89
N LEU A 189 -9.37 2.24 19.95
CA LEU A 189 -10.32 2.55 21.02
C LEU A 189 -9.87 2.03 22.40
N MET A 190 -9.30 0.82 22.46
CA MET A 190 -8.74 0.27 23.70
C MET A 190 -7.58 1.12 24.22
N GLU A 191 -6.70 1.59 23.34
CA GLU A 191 -5.58 2.47 23.72
C GLU A 191 -6.06 3.84 24.23
N SER A 192 -7.16 4.36 23.69
CA SER A 192 -7.84 5.56 24.20
C SER A 192 -8.72 5.31 25.44
N GLY A 193 -8.85 4.07 25.90
CA GLY A 193 -9.64 3.69 27.09
C GLY A 193 -11.14 3.51 26.85
N ASN A 194 -11.60 3.48 25.60
CA ASN A 194 -12.99 3.31 25.20
C ASN A 194 -13.34 1.82 25.02
N TYR A 195 -13.25 1.04 26.10
CA TYR A 195 -13.30 -0.42 26.06
C TYR A 195 -14.66 -1.00 25.63
N GLU A 196 -15.78 -0.41 26.09
CA GLU A 196 -17.12 -0.88 25.72
C GLU A 196 -17.39 -0.73 24.22
N GLU A 197 -16.91 0.36 23.63
CA GLU A 197 -17.04 0.60 22.20
C GLU A 197 -16.12 -0.31 21.39
N ALA A 198 -14.88 -0.49 21.85
CA ALA A 198 -13.95 -1.46 21.27
C ALA A 198 -14.56 -2.87 21.24
N LEU A 199 -15.18 -3.33 22.33
CA LEU A 199 -15.88 -4.62 22.38
C LEU A 199 -16.96 -4.74 21.30
N SER A 200 -17.72 -3.67 21.03
CA SER A 200 -18.73 -3.70 19.97
C SER A 200 -18.10 -3.93 18.59
N PHE A 201 -16.96 -3.31 18.30
CA PHE A 201 -16.25 -3.50 17.03
C PHE A 201 -15.54 -4.86 16.94
N LEU A 202 -15.00 -5.37 18.04
CA LEU A 202 -14.44 -6.73 18.11
C LEU A 202 -15.52 -7.79 17.85
N GLU A 203 -16.71 -7.63 18.43
CA GLU A 203 -17.84 -8.54 18.17
C GLU A 203 -18.29 -8.50 16.70
N LYS A 204 -18.33 -7.31 16.09
CA LYS A 204 -18.58 -7.18 14.65
C LYS A 204 -17.50 -7.88 13.83
N GLY A 205 -16.22 -7.71 14.22
CA GLY A 205 -15.07 -8.35 13.57
C GLY A 205 -15.16 -9.88 13.64
N ILE A 206 -15.44 -10.43 14.82
CA ILE A 206 -15.62 -11.88 15.04
C ILE A 206 -16.80 -12.39 14.21
N ALA A 207 -17.90 -11.64 14.12
CA ALA A 207 -19.07 -12.03 13.35
C ALA A 207 -18.82 -12.11 11.83
N THR A 208 -17.74 -11.50 11.30
CA THR A 208 -17.35 -11.66 9.89
C THR A 208 -16.91 -13.10 9.58
N GLY A 209 -16.39 -13.83 10.58
CA GLY A 209 -15.83 -15.17 10.39
C GLY A 209 -14.50 -15.19 9.64
N ASP A 210 -13.78 -14.07 9.55
CA ASP A 210 -12.46 -14.03 8.92
C ASP A 210 -11.41 -14.72 9.79
N GLU A 211 -11.08 -15.97 9.42
CA GLU A 211 -10.07 -16.79 10.09
C GLU A 211 -8.67 -16.17 10.09
N ALA A 212 -8.35 -15.27 9.15
CA ALA A 212 -7.04 -14.63 9.10
C ALA A 212 -6.83 -13.63 10.25
N VAL A 213 -7.92 -13.08 10.82
CA VAL A 213 -7.89 -12.05 11.88
C VAL A 213 -8.56 -12.54 13.17
N MET A 214 -9.22 -13.71 13.15
CA MET A 214 -9.98 -14.25 14.28
C MET A 214 -9.15 -14.38 15.56
N ALA A 215 -7.91 -14.82 15.46
CA ALA A 215 -7.02 -14.94 16.62
C ALA A 215 -6.80 -13.58 17.31
N ASP A 216 -6.44 -12.55 16.55
CA ASP A 216 -6.21 -11.20 17.07
C ASP A 216 -7.49 -10.61 17.68
N LEU A 217 -8.63 -10.80 17.02
CA LEU A 217 -9.93 -10.33 17.50
C LEU A 217 -10.31 -10.97 18.85
N LEU A 218 -10.13 -12.28 19.01
CA LEU A 218 -10.44 -12.99 20.25
C LEU A 218 -9.47 -12.61 21.38
N PHE A 219 -8.19 -12.44 21.06
CA PHE A 219 -7.19 -11.97 22.01
C PHE A 219 -7.53 -10.56 22.50
N ASN A 220 -7.80 -9.63 21.59
CA ASN A 220 -8.17 -8.25 21.91
C ASN A 220 -9.49 -8.18 22.69
N GLN A 221 -10.45 -9.07 22.41
CA GLN A 221 -11.69 -9.16 23.20
C GLN A 221 -11.41 -9.56 24.65
N ALA A 222 -10.55 -10.56 24.87
CA ALA A 222 -10.15 -10.96 26.22
C ALA A 222 -9.44 -9.81 26.97
N ALA A 223 -8.50 -9.13 26.30
CA ALA A 223 -7.80 -7.98 26.84
C ALA A 223 -8.73 -6.80 27.17
N ALA A 224 -9.75 -6.53 26.33
CA ALA A 224 -10.74 -5.48 26.61
C ALA A 224 -11.53 -5.78 27.90
N TYR A 225 -11.97 -7.03 28.11
CA TYR A 225 -12.62 -7.43 29.36
C TYR A 225 -11.70 -7.30 30.57
N GLU A 226 -10.40 -7.58 30.41
CA GLU A 226 -9.41 -7.39 31.46
C GLU A 226 -9.25 -5.90 31.84
N TYR A 227 -9.12 -5.01 30.85
CA TYR A 227 -9.03 -3.56 31.10
C TYR A 227 -10.27 -3.00 31.80
N MET A 228 -11.44 -3.58 31.53
CA MET A 228 -12.69 -3.27 32.23
C MET A 228 -12.79 -3.91 33.63
N SER A 229 -11.74 -4.59 34.10
CA SER A 229 -11.69 -5.33 35.36
C SER A 229 -12.70 -6.47 35.49
N GLN A 230 -13.18 -7.01 34.37
CA GLN A 230 -14.04 -8.20 34.32
C GLN A 230 -13.18 -9.47 34.26
N TYR A 231 -12.40 -9.68 35.32
CA TYR A 231 -11.31 -10.66 35.34
C TYR A 231 -11.76 -12.11 35.10
N GLU A 232 -12.92 -12.52 35.63
CA GLU A 232 -13.43 -13.87 35.39
C GLU A 232 -13.75 -14.09 33.91
N LYS A 233 -14.30 -13.07 33.24
CA LYS A 233 -14.63 -13.17 31.81
C LYS A 233 -13.38 -13.15 30.94
N ALA A 234 -12.42 -12.27 31.25
CA ALA A 234 -11.14 -12.22 30.57
C ALA A 234 -10.40 -13.56 30.68
N LEU A 235 -10.36 -14.17 31.88
CA LEU A 235 -9.73 -15.46 32.11
C LEU A 235 -10.38 -16.58 31.27
N GLU A 236 -11.72 -16.63 31.25
CA GLU A 236 -12.47 -17.59 30.41
C GLU A 236 -12.07 -17.45 28.93
N LEU A 237 -12.00 -16.21 28.43
CA LEU A 237 -11.70 -15.93 27.03
C LEU A 237 -10.24 -16.25 26.67
N PHE A 238 -9.27 -15.88 27.51
CA PHE A 238 -7.86 -16.24 27.25
C PHE A 238 -7.64 -17.76 27.28
N GLN A 239 -8.31 -18.49 28.18
CA GLN A 239 -8.26 -19.96 28.18
C GLN A 239 -8.89 -20.57 26.93
N ALA A 240 -10.00 -20.01 26.45
CA ALA A 240 -10.63 -20.43 25.20
C ALA A 240 -9.73 -20.14 23.99
N TYR A 241 -9.06 -18.98 23.97
CA TYR A 241 -8.06 -18.63 22.96
C TYR A 241 -6.91 -19.64 22.92
N GLU A 242 -6.27 -19.95 24.06
CA GLU A 242 -5.20 -20.95 24.10
C GLU A 242 -5.68 -22.36 23.69
N ALA A 243 -6.92 -22.72 24.04
CA ALA A 243 -7.48 -24.01 23.64
C ALA A 243 -7.69 -24.11 22.11
N ALA A 244 -7.96 -22.99 21.44
CA ALA A 244 -8.19 -22.93 20.00
C ALA A 244 -6.88 -22.82 19.19
N TYR A 245 -5.94 -21.97 19.62
CA TYR A 245 -4.74 -21.62 18.85
C TYR A 245 -3.44 -22.23 19.40
N GLY A 246 -3.51 -22.86 20.56
CA GLY A 246 -2.35 -23.40 21.26
C GLY A 246 -1.70 -22.37 22.20
N PRO A 247 -0.57 -22.76 22.82
CA PRO A 247 0.09 -21.90 23.81
C PRO A 247 0.66 -20.64 23.18
N ASP A 248 0.30 -19.49 23.74
CA ASP A 248 0.80 -18.16 23.37
C ASP A 248 1.41 -17.48 24.60
N GLU A 249 2.61 -16.90 24.45
CA GLU A 249 3.34 -16.35 25.60
C GLU A 249 2.62 -15.15 26.24
N ALA A 250 1.94 -14.32 25.45
CA ALA A 250 1.19 -13.19 25.96
C ALA A 250 -0.07 -13.67 26.70
N ALA A 251 -0.84 -14.57 26.09
CA ALA A 251 -2.04 -15.14 26.72
C ALA A 251 -1.71 -15.85 28.04
N GLN A 252 -0.60 -16.59 28.11
CA GLN A 252 -0.18 -17.28 29.35
C GLN A 252 0.13 -16.31 30.48
N LYS A 253 0.77 -15.18 30.17
CA LYS A 253 1.05 -14.15 31.18
C LYS A 253 -0.26 -13.62 31.76
N GLU A 254 -1.24 -13.33 30.91
CA GLU A 254 -2.55 -12.84 31.36
C GLU A 254 -3.32 -13.91 32.14
N ILE A 255 -3.33 -15.17 31.70
CA ILE A 255 -3.98 -16.27 32.43
C ILE A 255 -3.37 -16.44 33.84
N ILE A 256 -2.04 -16.40 33.96
CA ILE A 256 -1.36 -16.49 35.26
C ILE A 256 -1.76 -15.31 36.14
N PHE A 257 -1.73 -14.09 35.61
CA PHE A 257 -2.12 -12.89 36.34
C PHE A 257 -3.58 -12.97 36.82
N LEU A 258 -4.51 -13.24 35.91
CA LEU A 258 -5.95 -13.28 36.15
C LEU A 258 -6.37 -14.42 37.08
N SER A 259 -5.64 -15.54 37.10
CA SER A 259 -5.90 -16.65 38.04
C SER A 259 -5.70 -16.28 39.52
N THR A 260 -5.09 -15.11 39.79
CA THR A 260 -4.80 -14.60 41.14
C THR A 260 -5.65 -13.39 41.55
N ARG A 261 -6.59 -12.96 40.70
CA ARG A 261 -7.53 -11.86 40.96
C ARG A 261 -8.84 -12.40 41.53
#